data_AF-A0AB35ALR7-F1
#
_entry.id   AF-A0AB35ALR7-F1
#
_cell.length_a   1.000
_cell.length_b   1.000
_cell.length_c   1.000
_cell.angle_alpha   90.00
_cell.angle_beta   90.00
_cell.angle_gamma   90.00
#
_symmetry.space_group_name_H-M   'P 1'
#
loop_
_entity.id
_entity.type
_entity.pdbx_description
1 polymer ?
#
loop_
_entity_poly.entity_id
_entity_poly.type
_entity_poly.pdbx_seq_one_letter_code
_entity_poly.pdbx_strand_id
1 'polypeptide(L)'
;MTETKASRRAVWRSAVTLFVMGSFLAGCAARPAMTGLPPSPNSRLYAYLIAHGMARGAVMTGQIGPEGLSQLVALDRAAQQATVNALKLQSSSANRQADQALSSLLADLPQKTPPTPANPSEQTQKNRLP
;
A
#
# COMPACT_ATOMS: atom_id res chain seq x y z
N MET A 1 15.20 -7.56 67.82
CA MET A 1 15.43 -7.43 66.36
C MET A 1 14.65 -8.54 65.66
N THR A 2 13.58 -8.22 64.91
CA THR A 2 13.12 -8.89 63.65
C THR A 2 11.64 -8.57 63.35
N GLU A 3 11.35 -7.40 62.76
CA GLU A 3 10.04 -7.13 62.13
C GLU A 3 10.20 -6.18 60.93
N THR A 4 10.77 -6.64 59.81
CA THR A 4 10.86 -5.80 58.58
C THR A 4 10.86 -6.59 57.27
N LYS A 5 10.38 -7.84 57.22
CA LYS A 5 10.42 -8.66 55.98
C LYS A 5 9.08 -8.98 55.33
N ALA A 6 7.96 -8.88 56.04
CA ALA A 6 6.65 -9.29 55.51
C ALA A 6 6.04 -8.31 54.48
N SER A 7 6.31 -7.01 54.62
CA SER A 7 5.64 -5.95 53.83
C SER A 7 6.07 -5.88 52.36
N ARG A 8 7.34 -6.18 52.03
CA ARG A 8 7.87 -6.06 50.65
C ARG A 8 7.28 -7.09 49.67
N ARG A 9 6.85 -8.26 50.15
CA ARG A 9 6.30 -9.33 49.31
C ARG A 9 4.85 -9.07 48.89
N ALA A 10 4.07 -8.35 49.70
CA ALA A 10 2.69 -8.03 49.38
C ALA A 10 2.59 -6.97 48.27
N VAL A 11 3.41 -5.92 48.36
CA VAL A 11 3.46 -4.83 47.36
C VAL A 11 3.86 -5.34 45.98
N TRP A 12 4.78 -6.31 45.93
CA TRP A 12 5.26 -6.85 44.65
C TRP A 12 4.25 -7.76 43.94
N ARG A 13 3.35 -8.42 44.69
CA ARG A 13 2.29 -9.26 44.12
C ARG A 13 1.17 -8.43 43.49
N SER A 14 0.85 -7.25 44.04
CA SER A 14 -0.16 -6.34 43.49
C SER A 14 0.29 -5.66 42.19
N ALA A 15 1.58 -5.39 42.01
CA ALA A 15 2.10 -4.81 40.77
C ALA A 15 1.97 -5.76 39.58
N VAL A 16 2.18 -7.06 39.79
CA VAL A 16 2.05 -8.09 38.75
C VAL A 16 0.59 -8.28 38.33
N THR A 17 -0.36 -8.19 39.26
CA THR A 17 -1.79 -8.35 38.94
C THR A 17 -2.33 -7.19 38.10
N LEU A 18 -1.87 -5.96 38.35
CA LEU A 18 -2.22 -4.80 37.53
C LEU A 18 -1.63 -4.87 36.11
N PHE A 19 -0.42 -5.41 35.95
CA PHE A 19 0.20 -5.55 34.63
C PHE A 19 -0.45 -6.64 33.76
N VAL A 20 -0.91 -7.73 34.38
CA VAL A 20 -1.61 -8.82 33.67
C VAL A 20 -3.01 -8.39 33.22
N MET A 21 -3.73 -7.56 33.99
CA MET A 21 -5.04 -7.05 33.56
C MET A 21 -4.97 -5.90 32.56
N GLY A 22 -3.90 -5.09 32.56
CA GLY A 22 -3.72 -4.03 31.55
C GLY A 22 -3.47 -4.56 30.14
N SER A 23 -3.00 -5.80 30.00
CA SER A 23 -2.61 -6.39 28.71
C SER A 23 -3.80 -6.88 27.87
N PHE A 24 -5.00 -7.02 28.45
CA PHE A 24 -6.18 -7.47 27.71
C PHE A 24 -6.93 -6.34 26.99
N LEU A 25 -6.66 -5.06 27.31
CA LEU A 25 -7.36 -3.92 26.70
C LEU A 25 -6.64 -3.28 25.50
N ALA A 26 -5.38 -3.64 25.25
CA ALA A 26 -4.62 -3.09 24.12
C ALA A 26 -4.91 -3.78 22.76
N GLY A 27 -5.78 -4.80 22.73
CA GLY A 27 -6.06 -5.61 21.54
C GLY A 27 -7.10 -5.03 20.56
N CYS A 28 -7.84 -3.99 20.94
CA CYS A 28 -8.76 -3.30 20.03
C CYS A 28 -8.04 -2.20 19.24
N ALA A 29 -7.00 -2.56 18.49
CA ALA A 29 -6.61 -1.76 17.35
C ALA A 29 -7.82 -1.74 16.41
N ALA A 30 -8.59 -0.65 16.47
CA ALA A 30 -9.75 -0.40 15.63
C ALA A 30 -9.33 -0.65 14.18
N ARG A 31 -9.79 -1.78 13.63
CA ARG A 31 -9.71 -2.00 12.19
C ARG A 31 -10.44 -0.80 11.58
N PRO A 32 -9.80 0.01 10.71
CA PRO A 32 -10.53 1.06 10.03
C PRO A 32 -11.70 0.39 9.34
N ALA A 33 -12.91 0.68 9.82
CA ALA A 33 -14.12 0.26 9.14
C ALA A 33 -14.05 0.93 7.78
N MET A 34 -13.73 0.17 6.74
CA MET A 34 -13.84 0.62 5.36
C MET A 34 -15.33 0.92 5.13
N THR A 35 -15.75 2.13 5.45
CA THR A 35 -17.09 2.64 5.18
C THR A 35 -17.15 2.94 3.68
N GLY A 36 -17.72 2.02 2.92
CA GLY A 36 -17.88 2.15 1.47
C GLY A 36 -18.52 0.91 0.87
N LEU A 37 -19.04 1.04 -0.36
CA LEU A 37 -19.46 -0.14 -1.12
C LEU A 37 -18.25 -1.05 -1.33
N PRO A 38 -18.42 -2.38 -1.27
CA PRO A 38 -17.33 -3.31 -1.57
C PRO A 38 -16.80 -3.00 -2.98
N PRO A 39 -15.47 -2.89 -3.16
CA PRO A 39 -14.89 -2.59 -4.47
C PRO A 39 -15.33 -3.65 -5.47
N SER A 40 -15.64 -3.23 -6.70
CA SER A 40 -16.12 -4.18 -7.72
C SER A 40 -15.09 -5.31 -7.91
N PRO A 41 -15.53 -6.56 -8.15
CA PRO A 41 -14.61 -7.68 -8.36
C PRO A 41 -13.58 -7.43 -9.48
N ASN A 42 -13.94 -6.61 -10.48
CA ASN A 42 -13.11 -6.29 -11.64
C ASN A 42 -12.21 -5.07 -11.43
N SER A 43 -12.39 -4.28 -10.36
CA SER A 43 -11.62 -3.04 -10.12
C SER A 43 -10.11 -3.26 -10.15
N ARG A 44 -9.64 -4.36 -9.54
CA ARG A 44 -8.22 -4.75 -9.52
C ARG A 44 -7.67 -5.11 -10.89
N LEU A 45 -8.50 -5.73 -11.74
CA LEU A 45 -8.12 -6.03 -13.11
C LEU A 45 -7.90 -4.74 -13.91
N TYR A 46 -8.80 -3.76 -13.76
CA TYR A 46 -8.61 -2.46 -14.40
C TYR A 46 -7.36 -1.75 -13.88
N ALA A 47 -7.12 -1.76 -12.57
CA ALA A 47 -5.92 -1.19 -11.97
C ALA A 47 -4.64 -1.83 -12.52
N TYR A 48 -4.61 -3.17 -12.66
CA TYR A 48 -3.52 -3.89 -13.30
C TYR A 48 -3.29 -3.43 -14.75
N LEU A 49 -4.34 -3.38 -15.57
CA LEU A 49 -4.22 -2.99 -16.98
C LEU A 49 -3.65 -1.56 -17.14
N ILE A 50 -4.04 -0.65 -16.24
CA ILE A 50 -3.51 0.72 -16.20
C ILE A 50 -2.03 0.70 -15.80
N ALA A 51 -1.67 -0.01 -14.72
CA ALA A 51 -0.29 -0.12 -14.25
C ALA A 51 0.63 -0.74 -15.32
N HIS A 52 0.17 -1.80 -15.98
CA HIS A 52 0.88 -2.43 -17.10
C HIS A 52 1.06 -1.47 -18.28
N GLY A 53 0.03 -0.68 -18.60
CA GLY A 53 0.13 0.38 -19.61
C GLY A 53 1.18 1.44 -19.27
N MET A 54 1.26 1.83 -18.00
CA MET A 54 2.29 2.76 -17.50
C MET A 54 3.69 2.15 -17.57
N ALA A 55 3.85 0.88 -17.17
CA ALA A 55 5.09 0.12 -17.29
C ALA A 55 5.61 0.11 -18.73
N ARG A 56 4.73 -0.27 -19.68
CA ARG A 56 5.05 -0.24 -21.11
C ARG A 56 5.44 1.16 -21.56
N GLY A 57 4.69 2.19 -21.17
CA GLY A 57 5.00 3.58 -21.50
C GLY A 57 6.36 4.02 -20.99
N ALA A 58 6.71 3.64 -19.76
CA ALA A 58 8.00 3.94 -19.15
C ALA A 58 9.17 3.28 -19.91
N VAL A 59 9.01 2.03 -20.34
CA VAL A 59 9.99 1.35 -21.20
C VAL A 59 10.09 2.04 -22.57
N MET A 60 8.96 2.34 -23.22
CA MET A 60 8.96 2.97 -24.55
C MET A 60 9.55 4.38 -24.55
N THR A 61 9.47 5.09 -23.43
CA THR A 61 10.01 6.45 -23.28
C THR A 61 11.43 6.47 -22.72
N GLY A 62 12.05 5.31 -22.48
CA GLY A 62 13.40 5.20 -21.92
C GLY A 62 13.51 5.62 -20.46
N GLN A 63 12.40 5.79 -19.74
CA GLN A 63 12.40 6.09 -18.31
C GLN A 63 12.81 4.87 -17.47
N ILE A 64 12.64 3.66 -18.00
CA ILE A 64 13.17 2.43 -17.44
C ILE A 64 14.19 1.87 -18.44
N GLY A 65 15.46 1.86 -18.04
CA GLY A 65 16.56 1.31 -18.82
C GLY A 65 16.69 -0.22 -18.68
N PRO A 66 17.60 -0.84 -19.44
CA PRO A 66 17.81 -2.30 -19.46
C PRO A 66 18.02 -2.92 -18.08
N GLU A 67 18.71 -2.22 -17.19
CA GLU A 67 18.97 -2.61 -15.81
C GLU A 67 17.69 -2.75 -14.97
N GLY A 68 16.68 -1.92 -15.22
CA GLY A 68 15.39 -1.95 -14.52
C GLY A 68 14.37 -2.92 -15.11
N LEU A 69 14.60 -3.43 -16.32
CA LEU A 69 13.64 -4.32 -17.02
C LEU A 69 13.38 -5.61 -16.24
N SER A 70 14.41 -6.20 -15.65
CA SER A 70 14.27 -7.47 -14.92
C SER A 70 13.34 -7.32 -13.70
N GLN A 71 13.52 -6.24 -12.93
CA GLN A 71 12.68 -5.89 -11.80
C GLN A 71 11.25 -5.57 -12.24
N LEU A 72 11.10 -4.76 -13.30
CA LEU A 72 9.79 -4.42 -13.85
C LEU A 72 9.00 -5.68 -14.27
N VAL A 73 9.63 -6.61 -15.00
CA VAL A 73 8.99 -7.85 -15.45
C VAL A 73 8.58 -8.72 -14.25
N ALA A 74 9.41 -8.78 -13.21
CA ALA A 74 9.09 -9.53 -12.00
C ALA A 74 7.88 -8.94 -11.27
N LEU A 75 7.84 -7.62 -11.10
CA LEU A 75 6.74 -6.91 -10.45
C LEU A 75 5.44 -6.99 -11.26
N ASP A 76 5.53 -6.82 -12.57
CA ASP A 76 4.38 -6.90 -13.48
C ASP A 76 3.73 -8.29 -13.44
N ARG A 77 4.55 -9.35 -13.53
CA ARG A 77 4.06 -10.73 -13.45
C ARG A 77 3.45 -11.05 -12.09
N ALA A 78 4.05 -10.56 -11.00
CA ALA A 78 3.51 -10.74 -9.66
C ALA A 78 2.13 -10.05 -9.51
N ALA A 79 2.01 -8.81 -10.00
CA ALA A 79 0.76 -8.07 -9.99
C ALA A 79 -0.31 -8.74 -10.85
N GLN A 80 0.04 -9.24 -12.04
CA GLN A 80 -0.85 -9.98 -12.92
C GLN A 80 -1.41 -11.23 -12.22
N GLN A 81 -0.52 -12.05 -11.65
CA GLN A 81 -0.89 -13.30 -11.02
C GLN A 81 -1.76 -13.07 -9.78
N ALA A 82 -1.40 -12.11 -8.94
CA ALA A 82 -2.18 -11.77 -7.76
C ALA A 82 -3.58 -11.24 -8.14
N THR A 83 -3.67 -10.41 -9.18
CA THR A 83 -4.93 -9.86 -9.68
C THR A 83 -5.86 -10.93 -10.25
N VAL A 84 -5.33 -11.84 -11.07
CA VAL A 84 -6.10 -12.98 -11.61
C VAL A 84 -6.55 -13.91 -10.49
N ASN A 85 -5.71 -14.15 -9.48
CA ASN A 85 -6.08 -14.96 -8.32
C ASN A 85 -7.18 -14.28 -7.49
N ALA A 86 -7.10 -12.97 -7.27
CA ALA A 86 -8.14 -12.20 -6.60
C ALA A 86 -9.47 -12.25 -7.37
N LEU A 87 -9.43 -12.17 -8.70
CA LEU A 87 -10.62 -12.28 -9.54
C LEU A 87 -11.30 -13.65 -9.43
N LYS A 88 -10.51 -14.73 -9.38
CA LYS A 88 -11.01 -16.12 -9.27
C LYS A 88 -11.53 -16.45 -7.89
N LEU A 89 -10.77 -16.10 -6.84
CA LEU A 89 -11.06 -16.51 -5.46
C LEU A 89 -12.04 -15.57 -4.76
N GLN A 90 -12.02 -14.28 -5.13
CA GLN A 90 -12.84 -13.21 -4.53
C GLN A 90 -12.77 -13.15 -2.99
N SER A 91 -11.68 -13.67 -2.41
CA SER A 91 -11.46 -13.72 -0.97
C SER A 91 -10.73 -12.49 -0.47
N SER A 92 -10.93 -12.14 0.80
CA SER A 92 -10.26 -10.99 1.42
C SER A 92 -8.73 -11.11 1.41
N SER A 93 -8.18 -12.33 1.54
CA SER A 93 -6.73 -12.55 1.48
C SER A 93 -6.17 -12.36 0.08
N ALA A 94 -6.83 -12.92 -0.94
CA ALA A 94 -6.41 -12.76 -2.34
C ALA A 94 -6.52 -11.30 -2.79
N ASN A 95 -7.56 -10.60 -2.35
CA ASN A 95 -7.73 -9.17 -2.59
C ASN A 95 -6.58 -8.34 -2.02
N ARG A 96 -6.19 -8.58 -0.75
CA ARG A 96 -5.05 -7.88 -0.14
C ARG A 96 -3.73 -8.19 -0.85
N GLN A 97 -3.54 -9.43 -1.29
CA GLN A 97 -2.34 -9.83 -2.03
C GLN A 97 -2.25 -9.09 -3.37
N ALA A 98 -3.37 -8.96 -4.09
CA ALA A 98 -3.43 -8.17 -5.31
C ALA A 98 -3.16 -6.68 -5.05
N ASP A 99 -3.78 -6.11 -4.01
CA ASP A 99 -3.58 -4.70 -3.65
C ASP A 99 -2.11 -4.41 -3.31
N GLN A 100 -1.45 -5.33 -2.59
CA GLN A 100 -0.02 -5.24 -2.27
C GLN A 100 0.86 -5.35 -3.52
N ALA A 101 0.61 -6.34 -4.38
CA ALA A 101 1.41 -6.55 -5.60
C ALA A 101 1.27 -5.37 -6.59
N LEU A 102 0.05 -4.84 -6.75
CA LEU A 102 -0.21 -3.64 -7.54
C LEU A 102 0.52 -2.42 -6.97
N SER A 103 0.50 -2.25 -5.65
CA SER A 103 1.20 -1.15 -4.99
C SER A 103 2.72 -1.23 -5.23
N SER A 104 3.30 -2.42 -5.16
CA SER A 104 4.73 -2.63 -5.45
C SER A 104 5.08 -2.30 -6.91
N LEU A 105 4.25 -2.72 -7.86
CA LEU A 105 4.44 -2.34 -9.27
C LEU A 105 4.36 -0.83 -9.45
N LEU A 106 3.31 -0.19 -8.93
CA LEU A 106 3.11 1.26 -9.06
C LEU A 106 4.23 2.09 -8.41
N ALA A 107 4.82 1.61 -7.32
CA ALA A 107 5.91 2.29 -6.63
C ALA A 107 7.22 2.28 -7.44
N ASP A 108 7.42 1.27 -8.28
CA ASP A 108 8.60 1.14 -9.16
C ASP A 108 8.45 1.97 -10.44
N LEU A 109 7.22 2.35 -10.79
CA LEU A 109 6.94 3.10 -12.01
C LEU A 109 7.32 4.58 -11.87
N PRO A 110 7.93 5.17 -12.93
CA PRO A 110 8.19 6.60 -12.98
C PRO A 110 6.90 7.40 -12.81
N GLN A 111 6.86 8.24 -11.79
CA GLN A 111 5.76 9.18 -11.61
C GLN A 111 6.05 10.42 -12.43
N LYS A 112 5.21 10.70 -13.43
CA LYS A 112 5.22 12.00 -14.10
C LYS A 112 4.78 13.05 -13.08
N THR A 113 5.72 13.82 -12.55
CA THR A 113 5.37 15.07 -11.87
C THR A 113 4.54 15.90 -12.86
N PRO A 114 3.36 16.42 -12.47
CA PRO A 114 2.60 17.31 -13.32
C PRO A 114 3.53 18.44 -13.79
N PRO A 115 3.49 18.87 -15.06
CA PRO A 115 4.21 20.06 -15.46
C PRO A 115 3.74 21.19 -14.54
N THR A 116 4.67 21.79 -13.79
CA THR A 116 4.46 23.10 -13.19
C THR A 116 3.82 23.97 -14.25
N PRO A 117 2.64 24.59 -14.02
CA PRO A 117 1.99 25.38 -15.05
C PRO A 117 2.99 26.43 -15.52
N ALA A 118 3.45 26.27 -16.76
CA ALA A 118 4.23 27.29 -17.45
C ALA A 118 3.40 28.58 -17.41
N ASN A 119 4.08 29.69 -17.17
CA ASN A 119 3.46 31.00 -17.05
C ASN A 119 2.36 31.22 -18.12
N PRO A 120 1.22 31.85 -17.78
CA PRO A 120 0.07 32.06 -18.68
C PRO A 120 0.40 32.74 -20.03
N SER A 121 1.58 33.33 -20.16
CA SER A 121 2.07 34.02 -21.34
C SER A 121 2.45 33.09 -22.51
N GLU A 122 2.82 31.82 -22.30
CA GLU A 122 3.19 30.92 -23.42
C GLU A 122 1.99 30.26 -24.11
N GLN A 123 0.88 30.03 -23.41
CA GLN A 123 -0.32 29.41 -23.99
C GLN A 123 -1.08 30.33 -24.96
N THR A 124 -0.98 31.65 -24.78
CA THR A 124 -1.67 32.63 -25.64
C THR A 124 -1.03 32.75 -27.02
N GLN A 125 0.26 32.44 -27.16
CA GLN A 125 0.99 32.60 -28.43
C GLN A 125 0.80 31.41 -29.38
N LYS A 126 0.59 30.20 -28.86
CA LYS A 126 0.40 29.00 -29.69
C LYS A 126 -0.96 28.94 -30.40
N ASN A 127 -1.95 29.68 -29.89
CA ASN A 127 -3.32 29.71 -30.41
C ASN A 127 -3.57 30.86 -31.42
N ARG A 128 -2.52 31.56 -31.87
CA ARG A 128 -2.65 32.79 -32.66
C ARG A 128 -1.80 32.80 -33.94
N LEU A 129 -1.73 31.67 -34.64
CA LEU A 129 -1.22 31.62 -36.01
C LEU A 129 -2.31 31.01 -36.92
N PRO A 130 -2.68 31.70 -38.02
CA PRO A 130 -3.60 31.19 -39.03
C PRO A 130 -2.98 30.09 -39.91
#